data_AF-A0A918P2Y4-F1
#
_entry.id   AF-A0A918P2Y4-F1
#
_cell.length_a   1.000
_cell.length_b   1.000
_cell.length_c   1.000
_cell.angle_alpha   90.00
_cell.angle_beta   90.00
_cell.angle_gamma   90.00
#
_symmetry.space_group_name_H-M   'P 1'
#
loop_
_entity.id
_entity.type
_entity.pdbx_description
1 polymer ?
#
loop_
_entity_poly.entity_id
_entity_poly.type
_entity_poly.pdbx_seq_one_letter_code
_entity_poly.pdbx_strand_id
1 'polypeptide(L)'
;MRVAGRRGGRVNIAGAVCFRSGHRPRMFYKLHVHRGRKGEPKTFAGSDYRDFIRMVHRQLGTPVVWVWDCENGSVSSEPRSNPVWD
;
A
#
# COMPACT_ATOMS: atom_id res chain seq x y z
N MET A 1 -17.22 -26.21 -24.19
CA MET A 1 -15.95 -25.46 -24.29
C MET A 1 -15.48 -25.10 -22.88
N ARG A 2 -14.31 -25.58 -22.44
CA ARG A 2 -13.78 -25.28 -21.09
C ARG A 2 -12.77 -24.14 -21.23
N VAL A 3 -13.16 -22.93 -20.85
CA VAL A 3 -12.25 -21.78 -20.85
C VAL A 3 -11.44 -21.83 -19.55
N ALA A 4 -10.23 -22.38 -19.62
CA ALA A 4 -9.27 -22.20 -18.54
C ALA A 4 -8.75 -20.76 -18.62
N GLY A 5 -9.30 -19.85 -17.80
CA GLY A 5 -8.73 -18.52 -17.62
C GLY A 5 -7.28 -18.66 -17.19
N ARG A 6 -6.33 -18.28 -18.05
CA ARG A 6 -4.91 -18.28 -17.70
C ARG A 6 -4.73 -17.34 -16.50
N ARG A 7 -4.56 -17.91 -15.30
CA ARG A 7 -4.40 -17.21 -14.01
C ARG A 7 -3.02 -16.52 -13.92
N GLY A 8 -2.61 -15.82 -14.96
CA GLY A 8 -1.23 -15.43 -15.25
C GLY A 8 -0.87 -13.98 -14.93
N GLY A 9 -1.73 -13.24 -14.24
CA GLY A 9 -1.41 -11.89 -13.79
C GLY A 9 -2.26 -11.44 -12.61
N ARG A 10 -1.67 -10.67 -11.70
CA ARG A 10 -2.36 -9.97 -10.61
C ARG A 10 -1.88 -8.53 -10.57
N VAL A 11 -2.77 -7.59 -10.25
CA VAL A 11 -2.40 -6.21 -9.98
C VAL A 11 -2.75 -5.93 -8.53
N ASN A 12 -1.79 -5.41 -7.78
CA ASN A 12 -2.02 -4.88 -6.44
C ASN A 12 -1.88 -3.36 -6.50
N ILE A 13 -2.65 -2.65 -5.68
CA ILE A 13 -2.60 -1.19 -5.60
C ILE A 13 -2.38 -0.77 -4.15
N ALA A 14 -1.42 0.13 -3.93
CA ALA A 14 -1.30 0.88 -2.71
C ALA A 14 -1.79 2.30 -3.03
N GLY A 15 -2.82 2.76 -2.34
CA GLY A 15 -3.46 4.05 -2.60
C GLY A 15 -3.54 4.89 -1.32
N ALA A 16 -3.46 6.20 -1.49
CA ALA A 16 -3.67 7.17 -0.43
C ALA A 16 -4.55 8.30 -0.94
N VAL A 17 -5.57 8.67 -0.17
CA VAL A 17 -6.35 9.89 -0.39
C VAL A 17 -6.07 10.83 0.78
N CYS A 18 -5.57 12.01 0.46
CA CYS A 18 -5.11 12.97 1.45
C CYS A 18 -6.02 14.19 1.46
N PHE A 19 -6.48 14.53 2.66
CA PHE A 19 -7.37 15.67 2.91
C PHE A 19 -6.63 16.73 3.71
N ARG A 20 -6.82 17.99 3.35
CA ARG A 20 -6.33 19.15 4.11
C ARG A 20 -7.39 20.23 4.02
N SER A 21 -7.76 20.81 5.17
CA SER A 21 -8.75 21.90 5.21
C SER A 21 -8.35 23.04 4.29
N GLY A 22 -9.30 23.54 3.50
CA GLY A 22 -9.07 24.61 2.50
C GLY A 22 -8.34 24.16 1.22
N HIS A 23 -8.03 22.87 1.06
CA HIS A 23 -7.41 22.33 -0.15
C HIS A 23 -8.24 21.23 -0.80
N ARG A 24 -8.10 21.10 -2.12
CA ARG A 24 -8.69 19.97 -2.85
C ARG A 24 -8.06 18.66 -2.39
N PRO A 25 -8.85 17.58 -2.19
CA PRO A 25 -8.31 16.25 -1.91
C PRO A 25 -7.33 15.82 -3.01
N ARG A 26 -6.24 15.17 -2.60
CA ARG A 26 -5.22 14.63 -3.51
C ARG A 26 -5.15 13.11 -3.38
N MET A 27 -5.04 12.41 -4.50
CA MET A 27 -4.91 10.95 -4.53
C MET A 27 -3.54 10.57 -5.09
N PHE A 28 -2.87 9.65 -4.40
CA PHE A 28 -1.63 9.02 -4.85
C PHE A 28 -1.84 7.52 -4.89
N TYR A 29 -1.18 6.85 -5.84
CA TYR A 29 -1.20 5.40 -5.90
C TYR A 29 0.09 4.83 -6.49
N LYS A 30 0.41 3.61 -6.11
CA LYS A 30 1.45 2.77 -6.70
C LYS A 30 0.80 1.48 -7.18
N LEU A 31 1.16 1.03 -8.38
CA LEU A 31 0.70 -0.25 -8.94
C LEU A 31 1.83 -1.28 -8.87
N HIS A 32 1.48 -2.50 -8.46
CA HIS A 32 2.36 -3.66 -8.53
C HIS A 32 1.73 -4.73 -9.43
N VAL A 33 2.29 -4.88 -10.64
CA VAL A 33 1.81 -5.83 -11.64
C VAL A 33 2.63 -7.11 -11.55
N HIS A 34 2.05 -8.15 -10.96
CA HIS A 34 2.62 -9.50 -10.92
C HIS A 34 2.28 -10.23 -12.22
N ARG A 35 3.30 -10.70 -12.94
CA ARG A 35 3.18 -11.38 -14.25
C ARG A 35 3.41 -12.89 -14.18
N GLY A 36 3.55 -13.46 -12.98
CA GLY A 36 3.76 -14.89 -12.80
C GLY A 36 5.18 -15.37 -13.06
N ARG A 37 6.18 -14.47 -13.04
CA ARG A 37 7.60 -14.86 -13.22
C ARG A 37 8.14 -15.50 -11.94
N LYS A 38 9.04 -16.48 -12.09
CA LYS A 38 9.71 -17.13 -10.95
C LYS A 38 10.51 -16.06 -10.17
N GLY A 39 10.29 -15.98 -8.86
CA GLY A 39 10.94 -15.00 -7.98
C GLY A 39 10.33 -13.59 -8.00
N GLU A 40 9.30 -13.34 -8.81
CA GLU A 40 8.61 -12.05 -8.81
C GLU A 40 7.74 -11.91 -7.55
N PRO A 41 7.87 -10.81 -6.78
CA PRO A 41 6.97 -10.53 -5.67
C PRO A 41 5.51 -10.58 -6.13
N LYS A 42 4.65 -11.23 -5.35
CA LYS A 42 3.21 -11.35 -5.67
C LYS A 42 2.40 -10.14 -5.20
N THR A 43 2.94 -9.39 -4.24
CA THR A 43 2.33 -8.22 -3.59
C THR A 43 3.44 -7.23 -3.18
N PHE A 44 3.05 -6.09 -2.63
CA PHE A 44 3.95 -5.10 -2.05
C PHE A 44 4.72 -5.66 -0.85
N ALA A 45 6.00 -5.31 -0.76
CA ALA A 45 6.80 -5.50 0.45
C ALA A 45 6.64 -4.30 1.41
N GLY A 46 7.04 -4.46 2.67
CA GLY A 46 7.04 -3.34 3.64
C GLY A 46 7.86 -2.12 3.16
N SER A 47 8.96 -2.35 2.45
CA SER A 47 9.74 -1.28 1.82
C SER A 47 8.96 -0.50 0.76
N ASP A 48 8.05 -1.15 0.02
CA ASP A 48 7.23 -0.46 -0.97
C ASP A 48 6.26 0.52 -0.32
N TYR A 49 5.66 0.14 0.81
CA TYR A 49 4.79 1.03 1.58
C TYR A 49 5.58 2.21 2.17
N ARG A 50 6.74 1.95 2.77
CA ARG A 50 7.63 3.01 3.27
C ARG A 50 7.99 4.02 2.17
N ASP A 51 8.40 3.53 1.00
CA ASP A 51 8.82 4.40 -0.09
C ASP A 51 7.63 5.17 -0.69
N PHE A 52 6.45 4.54 -0.72
CA PHE A 52 5.19 5.20 -1.10
C PHE A 52 4.82 6.31 -0.11
N ILE A 53 4.88 6.05 1.20
CA ILE A 53 4.62 7.04 2.25
C ILE A 53 5.59 8.23 2.14
N ARG A 54 6.88 7.96 1.96
CA ARG A 54 7.91 8.99 1.77
C ARG A 54 7.65 9.84 0.53
N MET A 55 7.27 9.21 -0.59
CA MET A 55 6.90 9.92 -1.81
C MET A 55 5.71 10.86 -1.57
N VAL A 56 4.64 10.37 -0.94
CA VAL A 56 3.45 11.17 -0.63
C VAL A 56 3.79 12.34 0.28
N HIS A 57 4.55 12.10 1.35
CA HIS A 57 4.98 13.16 2.27
C HIS A 57 5.74 14.27 1.54
N ARG A 58 6.71 13.91 0.69
CA ARG A 58 7.49 14.87 -0.12
C ARG A 58 6.61 15.66 -1.10
N GLN A 59 5.63 15.03 -1.75
CA GLN A 59 4.74 15.70 -2.71
C GLN A 59 3.68 16.58 -2.02
N LEU A 60 3.28 16.23 -0.80
CA LEU A 60 2.36 17.03 -0.02
C LEU A 60 3.04 18.25 0.63
N GLY A 61 4.34 18.14 0.95
CA GLY A 61 5.12 19.20 1.58
C GLY A 61 4.67 19.54 3.00
N THR A 62 4.02 18.61 3.69
CA THR A 62 3.44 18.80 5.02
C THR A 62 3.39 17.47 5.77
N PRO A 63 3.42 17.46 7.13
CA PRO A 63 3.20 16.25 7.90
C PRO A 63 1.90 15.54 7.52
N VAL A 64 1.92 14.21 7.50
CA VAL A 64 0.79 13.37 7.08
C VAL A 64 0.50 12.36 8.17
N VAL A 65 -0.76 12.28 8.60
CA VAL A 65 -1.25 11.19 9.45
C VAL A 65 -1.85 10.12 8.54
N TRP A 66 -1.41 8.88 8.71
CA TRP A 66 -1.87 7.74 7.94
C TRP A 66 -2.91 6.93 8.74
N VAL A 67 -3.99 6.55 8.06
CA VAL A 67 -5.00 5.61 8.56
C VAL A 67 -5.12 4.51 7.52
N TRP A 68 -4.86 3.29 7.92
CA TRP A 68 -5.04 2.08 7.10
C TRP A 68 -5.73 1.01 7.93
N ASP A 69 -6.23 -0.03 7.27
CA ASP A 69 -6.72 -1.22 7.93
C ASP A 69 -5.53 -2.08 8.40
N CYS A 70 -5.44 -2.32 9.70
CA CYS A 70 -4.56 -3.36 10.23
C CYS A 70 -5.32 -4.68 10.13
N GLU A 71 -4.88 -5.58 9.26
CA GLU A 71 -5.38 -6.96 9.28
C GLU A 71 -4.90 -7.61 10.59
N ASN A 72 -5.82 -7.84 11.54
CA ASN A 72 -5.55 -8.49 12.82
C ASN A 72 -5.32 -10.00 12.64
N GLY A 73 -4.33 -10.38 11.83
CA GLY A 73 -3.88 -11.76 11.70
C GLY A 73 -2.95 -12.12 12.85
N SER A 74 -3.50 -12.69 13.92
CA SER A 74 -2.83 -13.11 15.17
C SER A 74 -2.71 -11.98 16.21
N VAL A 75 -3.80 -11.74 16.95
CA VAL A 75 -3.69 -11.21 18.31
C VAL A 75 -2.97 -12.26 19.15
N SER A 76 -1.63 -12.23 19.15
CA SER A 76 -0.91 -12.53 20.38
C SER A 76 -1.16 -11.33 21.29
N SER A 77 -1.41 -11.57 22.56
CA SER A 77 -1.83 -10.61 23.59
C SER A 77 -0.85 -9.47 23.88
N GLU A 78 0.14 -9.25 23.01
CA GLU A 78 1.10 -8.16 23.11
C GLU A 78 0.62 -7.00 22.21
N PRO A 79 0.33 -5.81 22.75
CA PRO A 79 0.08 -4.64 21.92
C PRO A 79 1.35 -4.33 21.11
N ARG A 80 1.36 -4.70 19.82
CA ARG A 80 2.39 -4.21 18.91
C ARG A 80 2.19 -2.71 18.76
N SER A 81 3.20 -1.95 19.14
CA SER A 81 3.28 -0.53 18.82
C SER A 81 3.03 -0.36 17.32
N ASN A 82 2.13 0.56 16.98
CA ASN A 82 1.99 0.97 15.59
C ASN A 82 3.36 1.47 15.13
N PRO A 83 3.91 0.99 13.99
CA PRO A 83 5.20 1.46 13.54
C PRO A 83 5.08 2.96 13.26
N VAL A 84 5.70 3.77 14.13
CA VAL A 84 5.94 5.18 13.88
C VAL A 84 6.99 5.21 12.78
N TRP A 85 6.54 5.52 11.57
CA TRP A 85 7.42 5.75 10.44
C TRP A 85 7.91 7.20 10.51
N ASP A 86 8.96 7.42 11.32
CA ASP A 86 9.77 8.65 11.28
C ASP A 86 10.60 8.75 9.98
#